data_AF-A0A5X4GJN2-F1
#
_entry.id   AF-A0A5X4GJN2-F1
#
_cell.length_a   1.000
_cell.length_b   1.000
_cell.length_c   1.000
_cell.angle_alpha   90.00
_cell.angle_beta   90.00
_cell.angle_gamma   90.00
#
_symmetry.space_group_name_H-M   'P 1'
#
loop_
_entity.id
_entity.type
_entity.pdbx_description
1 polymer ?
#
loop_
_entity_poly.entity_id
_entity_poly.type
_entity_poly.pdbx_seq_one_letter_code
_entity_poly.pdbx_strand_id
1 'polypeptide(L)'
;MSGKDVPALLQYLGLEETINLAKNAVPATRRINSKPLSGDITLSAADVNAFALGMTGDYTLENDKSVGWNWNSGVYNVSTGGASKLILHFNMNIGSCPAVQFCVNYKNGGISYRSARDGFGFELDWTEFYTTTRKPSAGDVGALPVSGGVINGNLGIGTPNILGGSSIVLGDNDTGLKQNGDGLLDIYANGVQVFRFQNDTLESKKSINVTGRLTATDYGNFDSRYVQDFRLGSYESGQAWMGPGFSDTPGYVLTAATNGNGDELIDGLGRRPMQKLIGNQWYNVTSV
;
A
#
# COMPACT_ATOMS: atom_id res chain seq x y z
N MET A 1 -19.59 102.38 -3.56
CA MET A 1 -20.57 101.57 -4.32
C MET A 1 -21.72 101.12 -3.41
N SER A 2 -22.30 102.02 -2.61
CA SER A 2 -23.50 101.72 -1.82
C SER A 2 -24.72 102.12 -2.65
N GLY A 3 -25.60 101.17 -2.96
CA GLY A 3 -26.88 101.44 -3.65
C GLY A 3 -27.02 100.98 -5.11
N LYS A 4 -26.04 100.25 -5.69
CA LYS A 4 -26.24 99.58 -7.00
C LYS A 4 -26.76 98.16 -6.79
N ASP A 5 -27.76 97.76 -7.57
CA ASP A 5 -28.22 96.36 -7.58
C ASP A 5 -27.14 95.43 -8.16
N VAL A 6 -27.22 94.15 -7.83
CA VAL A 6 -26.24 93.13 -8.25
C VAL A 6 -26.06 93.11 -9.78
N PRO A 7 -27.11 93.21 -10.62
CA PRO A 7 -26.97 93.31 -12.07
C PRO A 7 -26.11 94.47 -12.57
N ALA A 8 -26.32 95.69 -12.06
CA ALA A 8 -25.56 96.87 -12.51
C ALA A 8 -24.06 96.79 -12.17
N LEU A 9 -23.70 96.05 -11.12
CA LEU A 9 -22.31 95.81 -10.73
C LEU A 9 -21.63 94.80 -11.66
N LEU A 10 -22.33 93.73 -12.04
CA LEU A 10 -21.83 92.70 -12.96
C LEU A 10 -21.55 93.27 -14.35
N GLN A 11 -22.41 94.19 -14.81
CA GLN A 11 -22.23 94.89 -16.08
C GLN A 11 -21.04 95.87 -16.02
N TYR A 12 -20.90 96.66 -14.95
CA TYR A 12 -19.80 97.61 -14.78
C TYR A 12 -18.41 96.94 -14.77
N LEU A 13 -18.33 95.73 -14.23
CA LEU A 13 -17.09 94.94 -14.17
C LEU A 13 -16.85 94.08 -15.43
N GLY A 14 -17.75 94.14 -16.44
CA GLY A 14 -17.62 93.35 -17.67
C GLY A 14 -17.80 91.84 -17.48
N LEU A 15 -18.46 91.40 -16.39
CA LEU A 15 -18.55 89.99 -16.02
C LEU A 15 -19.72 89.23 -16.65
N GLU A 16 -20.61 89.92 -17.38
CA GLU A 16 -21.79 89.31 -18.00
C GLU A 16 -21.42 88.21 -19.01
N GLU A 17 -20.42 88.47 -19.87
CA GLU A 17 -19.95 87.50 -20.86
C GLU A 17 -19.27 86.31 -20.18
N THR A 18 -18.46 86.56 -19.14
CA THR A 18 -17.82 85.49 -18.35
C THR A 18 -18.85 84.61 -17.64
N ILE A 19 -19.92 85.19 -17.08
CA ILE A 19 -21.01 84.42 -16.45
C ILE A 19 -21.72 83.56 -17.50
N ASN A 20 -21.97 84.09 -18.69
CA ASN A 20 -22.65 83.34 -19.75
C ASN A 20 -21.77 82.22 -20.33
N LEU A 21 -20.46 82.43 -20.45
CA LEU A 21 -19.51 81.38 -20.82
C LEU A 21 -19.33 80.33 -19.70
N ALA A 22 -19.45 80.73 -18.43
CA ALA A 22 -19.35 79.84 -17.28
C ALA A 22 -20.63 79.00 -17.07
N LYS A 23 -21.80 79.52 -17.46
CA LYS A 23 -23.06 78.75 -17.51
C LYS A 23 -22.87 77.56 -18.47
N ASN A 24 -22.76 76.35 -17.92
CA ASN A 24 -22.51 75.09 -18.62
C ASN A 24 -21.06 74.84 -19.09
N ALA A 25 -20.06 75.46 -18.46
CA ALA A 25 -18.64 75.15 -18.74
C ALA A 25 -18.30 73.65 -18.61
N VAL A 26 -19.04 72.91 -17.78
CA VAL A 26 -19.14 71.45 -17.84
C VAL A 26 -20.48 71.09 -18.47
N PRO A 27 -20.52 70.61 -19.72
CA PRO A 27 -21.78 70.26 -20.37
C PRO A 27 -22.46 69.08 -19.64
N ALA A 28 -23.69 69.26 -19.18
CA ALA A 28 -24.46 68.22 -18.47
C ALA A 28 -24.76 66.96 -19.32
N THR A 29 -24.59 67.05 -20.63
CA THR A 29 -24.69 65.91 -21.57
C THR A 29 -23.46 65.01 -21.53
N ARG A 30 -22.31 65.49 -21.04
CA ARG A 30 -21.12 64.65 -20.88
C ARG A 30 -21.31 63.70 -19.71
N ARG A 31 -20.88 62.46 -19.93
CA ARG A 31 -21.00 61.37 -18.96
C ARG A 31 -19.66 60.68 -18.77
N ILE A 32 -19.40 60.21 -17.55
CA ILE A 32 -18.34 59.24 -17.26
C ILE A 32 -19.05 57.91 -16.97
N ASN A 33 -18.79 56.90 -17.80
CA ASN A 33 -19.50 55.63 -17.78
C ASN A 33 -21.03 55.77 -17.54
N SER A 34 -21.69 56.50 -18.43
CA SER A 34 -23.14 56.78 -18.37
C SER A 34 -23.64 57.65 -17.19
N LYS A 35 -22.77 58.10 -16.28
CA LYS A 35 -23.15 59.01 -15.18
C LYS A 35 -22.93 60.48 -15.57
N PRO A 36 -23.93 61.35 -15.44
CA PRO A 36 -23.82 62.76 -15.85
C PRO A 36 -22.86 63.55 -14.94
N LEU A 37 -22.15 64.52 -15.51
CA LEU A 37 -21.25 65.43 -14.80
C LEU A 37 -22.01 66.59 -14.13
N SER A 38 -23.03 66.29 -13.33
CA SER A 38 -23.84 67.28 -12.60
C SER A 38 -23.51 67.39 -11.10
N GLY A 39 -22.55 66.60 -10.61
CA GLY A 39 -22.12 66.53 -9.21
C GLY A 39 -21.05 65.46 -9.00
N ASP A 40 -20.86 65.03 -7.76
CA ASP A 40 -19.91 63.95 -7.43
C ASP A 40 -20.34 62.62 -8.05
N ILE A 41 -19.38 61.90 -8.64
CA ILE A 41 -19.61 60.61 -9.30
C ILE A 41 -18.90 59.52 -8.52
N THR A 42 -19.67 58.54 -8.04
CA THR A 42 -19.12 57.26 -7.56
C THR A 42 -19.09 56.26 -8.71
N LEU A 43 -17.93 55.72 -9.06
CA LEU A 43 -17.80 54.61 -10.01
C LEU A 43 -17.59 53.30 -9.23
N SER A 44 -18.38 52.29 -9.56
CA SER A 44 -18.20 50.91 -9.11
C SER A 44 -17.23 50.17 -10.02
N ALA A 45 -16.78 48.99 -9.61
CA ALA A 45 -15.94 48.15 -10.48
C ALA A 45 -16.68 47.74 -11.78
N ALA A 46 -18.00 47.52 -11.70
CA ALA A 46 -18.84 47.29 -12.86
C ALA A 46 -18.87 48.49 -13.82
N ASP A 47 -18.73 49.71 -13.30
CA ASP A 47 -18.70 50.93 -14.13
C ASP A 47 -17.44 51.04 -15.01
N VAL A 48 -16.40 50.25 -14.73
CA VAL A 48 -15.11 50.36 -15.45
C VAL A 48 -14.56 49.00 -15.89
N ASN A 49 -15.41 47.96 -15.89
CA ASN A 49 -15.02 46.58 -16.19
C ASN A 49 -13.83 46.08 -15.34
N ALA A 50 -13.78 46.49 -14.08
CA ALA A 50 -12.77 46.06 -13.12
C ALA A 50 -13.29 44.94 -12.21
N PHE A 51 -12.37 44.23 -11.55
CA PHE A 51 -12.72 43.36 -10.44
C PHE A 51 -13.14 44.20 -9.22
N ALA A 52 -14.19 43.76 -8.52
CA ALA A 52 -14.61 44.40 -7.28
C ALA A 52 -13.53 44.26 -6.19
N LEU A 53 -13.35 45.31 -5.39
CA LEU A 53 -12.43 45.30 -4.23
C LEU A 53 -12.93 44.39 -3.09
N GLY A 54 -14.18 43.91 -3.16
CA GLY A 54 -14.83 43.04 -2.19
C GLY A 54 -15.83 42.09 -2.87
N MET A 55 -16.99 41.89 -2.25
CA MET A 55 -18.04 41.05 -2.82
C MET A 55 -18.58 41.62 -4.14
N THR A 56 -18.83 40.75 -5.11
CA THR A 56 -19.43 41.08 -6.40
C THR A 56 -20.94 41.04 -6.30
N GLY A 57 -21.59 42.20 -6.46
CA GLY A 57 -23.05 42.36 -6.41
C GLY A 57 -23.63 42.17 -5.01
N ASP A 58 -24.95 42.37 -4.89
CA ASP A 58 -25.73 42.07 -3.69
C ASP A 58 -26.65 40.88 -4.00
N TYR A 59 -26.09 39.68 -3.93
CA TYR A 59 -26.81 38.45 -4.20
C TYR A 59 -27.14 37.73 -2.89
N THR A 60 -28.43 37.55 -2.61
CA THR A 60 -28.88 36.64 -1.55
C THR A 60 -28.75 35.20 -2.06
N LEU A 61 -27.61 34.58 -1.79
CA LEU A 61 -27.31 33.21 -2.18
C LEU A 61 -27.88 32.21 -1.18
N GLU A 62 -28.63 31.22 -1.68
CA GLU A 62 -29.25 30.18 -0.86
C GLU A 62 -28.26 29.07 -0.47
N ASN A 63 -27.31 28.75 -1.34
CA ASN A 63 -26.32 27.70 -1.14
C ASN A 63 -25.07 27.89 -2.02
N ASP A 64 -24.09 27.00 -1.88
CA ASP A 64 -22.79 27.08 -2.57
C ASP A 64 -22.87 26.77 -4.07
N LYS A 65 -24.03 26.36 -4.57
CA LYS A 65 -24.30 26.17 -6.00
C LYS A 65 -25.09 27.33 -6.61
N SER A 66 -25.49 28.34 -5.83
CA SER A 66 -26.31 29.47 -6.30
C SER A 66 -25.59 30.40 -7.28
N VAL A 67 -24.26 30.48 -7.25
CA VAL A 67 -23.50 31.32 -8.20
C VAL A 67 -23.53 30.67 -9.57
N GLY A 68 -24.27 31.26 -10.50
CA GLY A 68 -24.42 30.77 -11.87
C GLY A 68 -23.12 30.85 -12.67
N TRP A 69 -22.91 29.89 -13.57
CA TRP A 69 -21.69 29.83 -14.38
C TRP A 69 -21.51 31.04 -15.32
N ASN A 70 -22.62 31.64 -15.74
CA ASN A 70 -22.68 32.79 -16.64
C ASN A 70 -22.74 34.14 -15.90
N TRP A 71 -22.60 34.16 -14.57
CA TRP A 71 -22.59 35.39 -13.79
C TRP A 71 -21.27 36.16 -13.94
N ASN A 72 -21.25 37.43 -13.54
CA ASN A 72 -20.05 38.27 -13.59
C ASN A 72 -18.92 37.69 -12.74
N SER A 73 -17.68 37.81 -13.22
CA SER A 73 -16.52 37.39 -12.43
C SER A 73 -16.43 38.12 -11.08
N GLY A 74 -15.92 37.44 -10.07
CA GLY A 74 -15.51 38.03 -8.79
C GLY A 74 -15.76 37.14 -7.58
N VAL A 75 -16.00 37.76 -6.43
CA VAL A 75 -16.05 37.09 -5.12
C VAL A 75 -17.47 37.08 -4.58
N TYR A 76 -17.96 35.91 -4.21
CA TYR A 76 -19.32 35.71 -3.73
C TYR A 76 -19.29 35.11 -2.32
N ASN A 77 -20.13 35.63 -1.42
CA ASN A 77 -20.26 35.15 -0.05
C ASN A 77 -21.53 34.32 0.08
N VAL A 78 -21.38 33.04 0.43
CA VAL A 78 -22.50 32.11 0.59
C VAL A 78 -22.71 31.83 2.08
N SER A 79 -23.87 32.20 2.61
CA SER A 79 -24.24 31.90 4.01
C SER A 79 -24.62 30.43 4.18
N THR A 80 -24.23 29.81 5.29
CA THR A 80 -24.60 28.43 5.66
C THR A 80 -25.32 28.34 7.02
N GLY A 81 -26.00 29.42 7.43
CA GLY A 81 -26.82 29.45 8.66
C GLY A 81 -26.04 29.71 9.96
N GLY A 82 -24.72 29.85 9.89
CA GLY A 82 -23.85 30.16 11.03
C GLY A 82 -22.37 30.32 10.67
N ALA A 83 -21.99 29.95 9.44
CA ALA A 83 -20.72 30.26 8.81
C ALA A 83 -20.97 30.79 7.39
N SER A 84 -19.89 31.06 6.66
CA SER A 84 -19.97 31.30 5.23
C SER A 84 -18.87 30.58 4.47
N LYS A 85 -19.11 30.43 3.16
CA LYS A 85 -18.13 29.97 2.19
C LYS A 85 -17.85 31.10 1.20
N LEU A 86 -16.60 31.16 0.74
CA LEU A 86 -16.20 32.10 -0.29
C LEU A 86 -16.16 31.37 -1.63
N ILE A 87 -16.91 31.89 -2.62
CA ILE A 87 -16.84 31.41 -4.00
C ILE A 87 -16.03 32.42 -4.82
N LEU A 88 -14.89 32.00 -5.35
CA LEU A 88 -14.21 32.72 -6.42
C LEU A 88 -14.79 32.25 -7.74
N HIS A 89 -15.37 33.15 -8.52
CA HIS A 89 -15.95 32.85 -9.83
C HIS A 89 -15.21 33.63 -10.90
N PHE A 90 -14.60 32.91 -11.84
CA PHE A 90 -13.97 33.50 -13.01
C PHE A 90 -14.76 33.06 -14.23
N ASN A 91 -15.29 34.02 -14.96
CA ASN A 91 -16.09 33.83 -16.16
C ASN A 91 -15.57 34.73 -17.29
N MET A 92 -15.21 34.11 -18.41
CA MET A 92 -14.82 34.78 -19.65
C MET A 92 -15.91 34.73 -20.73
N ASN A 93 -17.03 34.03 -20.49
CA ASN A 93 -18.18 33.89 -21.38
C ASN A 93 -17.85 33.39 -22.81
N ILE A 94 -16.70 32.73 -23.00
CA ILE A 94 -16.25 32.24 -24.29
C ILE A 94 -15.48 30.94 -24.13
N GLY A 95 -15.46 30.12 -25.18
CA GLY A 95 -14.71 28.88 -25.25
C GLY A 95 -15.40 27.72 -24.54
N SER A 96 -14.75 26.55 -24.59
CA SER A 96 -15.32 25.32 -24.03
C SER A 96 -15.26 25.21 -22.52
N CYS A 97 -14.43 26.03 -21.87
CA CYS A 97 -14.42 26.22 -20.42
C CYS A 97 -14.63 27.71 -20.13
N PRO A 98 -15.87 28.22 -20.24
CA PRO A 98 -16.12 29.65 -20.12
C PRO A 98 -16.01 30.14 -18.68
N ALA A 99 -16.14 29.25 -17.69
CA ALA A 99 -16.07 29.61 -16.29
C ALA A 99 -15.48 28.52 -15.40
N VAL A 100 -14.83 28.96 -14.32
CA VAL A 100 -14.38 28.13 -13.20
C VAL A 100 -14.81 28.76 -11.89
N GLN A 101 -15.19 27.91 -10.95
CA GLN A 101 -15.41 28.32 -9.58
C GLN A 101 -14.49 27.58 -8.62
N PHE A 102 -14.07 28.29 -7.58
CA PHE A 102 -13.45 27.72 -6.39
C PHE A 102 -14.35 27.98 -5.18
N CYS A 103 -14.73 26.92 -4.47
CA CYS A 103 -15.43 26.99 -3.20
C CYS A 103 -14.42 26.83 -2.06
N VAL A 104 -14.23 27.88 -1.27
CA VAL A 104 -13.27 27.92 -0.16
C VAL A 104 -14.03 27.91 1.16
N ASN A 105 -13.81 26.87 1.96
CA ASN A 105 -14.38 26.74 3.30
C ASN A 105 -13.55 27.53 4.32
N TYR A 106 -14.22 28.14 5.30
CA TYR A 106 -13.56 28.82 6.42
C TYR A 106 -12.58 27.90 7.18
N LYS A 107 -11.60 28.49 7.88
CA LYS A 107 -10.59 27.78 8.69
C LYS A 107 -9.81 26.69 7.94
N ASN A 108 -9.50 26.91 6.66
CA ASN A 108 -8.83 25.90 5.81
C ASN A 108 -9.60 24.58 5.75
N GLY A 109 -10.94 24.64 5.82
CA GLY A 109 -11.83 23.47 5.84
C GLY A 109 -11.97 22.75 4.50
N GLY A 110 -11.12 23.05 3.52
CA GLY A 110 -11.16 22.50 2.18
C GLY A 110 -11.32 23.58 1.11
N ILE A 111 -10.78 23.27 -0.06
CA ILE A 111 -10.97 24.05 -1.29
C ILE A 111 -11.49 23.06 -2.31
N SER A 112 -12.57 23.40 -3.00
CA SER A 112 -13.09 22.60 -4.10
C SER A 112 -13.19 23.46 -5.35
N TYR A 113 -13.17 22.85 -6.53
CA TYR A 113 -13.43 23.54 -7.78
C TYR A 113 -14.48 22.81 -8.62
N ARG A 114 -15.04 23.55 -9.57
CA ARG A 114 -15.84 23.01 -10.68
C ARG A 114 -15.71 23.94 -11.88
N SER A 115 -15.85 23.40 -13.08
CA SER A 115 -15.77 24.16 -14.32
C SER A 115 -17.05 24.02 -15.13
N ALA A 116 -17.40 25.06 -15.86
CA ALA A 116 -18.50 25.03 -16.81
C ALA A 116 -18.03 24.48 -18.16
N ARG A 117 -18.94 23.87 -18.92
CA ARG A 117 -18.70 23.42 -20.29
C ARG A 117 -19.56 24.19 -21.28
N ASP A 118 -18.92 24.75 -22.31
CA ASP A 118 -19.54 25.45 -23.44
C ASP A 118 -20.74 26.33 -22.98
N GLY A 119 -21.92 26.19 -23.61
CA GLY A 119 -23.17 26.84 -23.16
C GLY A 119 -23.99 26.04 -22.15
N PHE A 120 -23.50 24.90 -21.67
CA PHE A 120 -24.25 23.98 -20.81
C PHE A 120 -24.14 24.32 -19.31
N GLY A 121 -23.02 24.93 -18.90
CA GLY A 121 -22.77 25.27 -17.49
C GLY A 121 -22.03 24.17 -16.72
N PHE A 122 -22.20 24.12 -15.39
CA PHE A 122 -21.53 23.13 -14.53
C PHE A 122 -22.14 21.73 -14.71
N GLU A 123 -21.43 20.83 -15.38
CA GLU A 123 -21.88 19.45 -15.59
C GLU A 123 -21.48 18.49 -14.46
N LEU A 124 -20.38 18.80 -13.79
CA LEU A 124 -19.88 18.08 -12.64
C LEU A 124 -20.04 18.92 -11.38
N ASP A 125 -20.25 18.22 -10.26
CA ASP A 125 -20.29 18.85 -8.95
C ASP A 125 -18.88 19.27 -8.50
N TRP A 126 -18.80 19.89 -7.32
CA TRP A 126 -17.55 20.23 -6.66
C TRP A 126 -16.61 19.03 -6.53
N THR A 127 -15.35 19.21 -6.93
CA THR A 127 -14.25 18.29 -6.63
C THR A 127 -13.21 18.95 -5.73
N GLU A 128 -12.75 18.24 -4.71
CA GLU A 128 -11.86 18.77 -3.67
C GLU A 128 -10.37 18.75 -4.07
N PHE A 129 -9.64 19.77 -3.66
CA PHE A 129 -8.18 19.75 -3.61
C PHE A 129 -7.71 19.04 -2.33
N TYR A 130 -6.83 18.05 -2.50
CA TYR A 130 -6.15 17.46 -1.35
C TYR A 130 -5.08 18.39 -0.79
N THR A 131 -5.04 18.51 0.53
CA THR A 131 -4.09 19.37 1.26
C THR A 131 -3.46 18.61 2.43
N THR A 132 -2.50 19.21 3.11
CA THR A 132 -1.85 18.58 4.29
C THR A 132 -2.81 18.30 5.44
N THR A 133 -3.88 19.10 5.58
CA THR A 133 -4.94 18.89 6.58
C THR A 133 -6.10 18.04 6.07
N ARG A 134 -6.14 17.75 4.76
CA ARG A 134 -7.17 16.96 4.08
C ARG A 134 -6.52 16.07 3.03
N LYS A 135 -5.71 15.12 3.50
CA LYS A 135 -5.00 14.16 2.64
C LYS A 135 -5.98 13.12 2.09
N PRO A 136 -5.75 12.56 0.90
CA PRO A 136 -6.49 11.40 0.45
C PRO A 136 -6.26 10.22 1.40
N SER A 137 -7.25 9.36 1.53
CA SER A 137 -7.10 8.03 2.11
C SER A 137 -6.36 7.10 1.13
N ALA A 138 -5.88 5.96 1.63
CA ALA A 138 -5.30 4.93 0.76
C ALA A 138 -6.30 4.46 -0.30
N GLY A 139 -7.59 4.37 0.05
CA GLY A 139 -8.66 4.02 -0.90
C GLY A 139 -8.81 5.05 -2.02
N ASP A 140 -8.73 6.35 -1.70
CA ASP A 140 -8.86 7.43 -2.68
C ASP A 140 -7.77 7.43 -3.75
N VAL A 141 -6.61 6.83 -3.45
CA VAL A 141 -5.46 6.75 -4.37
C VAL A 141 -5.12 5.32 -4.80
N GLY A 142 -5.95 4.33 -4.45
CA GLY A 142 -5.71 2.92 -4.79
C GLY A 142 -4.46 2.31 -4.13
N ALA A 143 -4.06 2.80 -2.97
CA ALA A 143 -2.93 2.29 -2.18
C ALA A 143 -3.38 1.25 -1.13
N LEU A 144 -2.45 0.40 -0.68
CA LEU A 144 -2.66 -0.49 0.45
C LEU A 144 -2.60 0.31 1.78
N PRO A 145 -3.60 0.22 2.67
CA PRO A 145 -3.58 0.93 3.95
C PRO A 145 -2.46 0.44 4.88
N VAL A 146 -1.93 1.35 5.71
CA VAL A 146 -0.93 1.01 6.76
C VAL A 146 -1.47 0.07 7.84
N SER A 147 -2.79 0.03 8.02
CA SER A 147 -3.48 -0.94 8.89
C SER A 147 -3.51 -2.36 8.31
N GLY A 148 -2.93 -2.56 7.12
CA GLY A 148 -3.03 -3.80 6.36
C GLY A 148 -4.23 -3.81 5.41
N GLY A 149 -4.33 -4.89 4.64
CA GLY A 149 -5.37 -5.12 3.65
C GLY A 149 -5.06 -6.35 2.80
N VAL A 150 -5.85 -6.54 1.73
CA VAL A 150 -5.67 -7.64 0.79
C VAL A 150 -5.13 -7.10 -0.53
N ILE A 151 -4.07 -7.72 -1.04
CA ILE A 151 -3.59 -7.50 -2.40
C ILE A 151 -4.23 -8.57 -3.29
N ASN A 152 -5.17 -8.16 -4.13
CA ASN A 152 -5.81 -9.06 -5.10
C ASN A 152 -4.91 -9.24 -6.33
N GLY A 153 -3.85 -10.04 -6.19
CA GLY A 153 -2.87 -10.29 -7.23
C GLY A 153 -1.53 -10.77 -6.67
N ASN A 154 -0.58 -11.05 -7.58
CA ASN A 154 0.79 -11.38 -7.22
C ASN A 154 1.60 -10.12 -6.87
N LEU A 155 2.52 -10.24 -5.92
CA LEU A 155 3.41 -9.15 -5.50
C LEU A 155 4.83 -9.39 -6.01
N GLY A 156 5.45 -8.38 -6.61
CA GLY A 156 6.87 -8.40 -6.96
C GLY A 156 7.63 -7.33 -6.22
N ILE A 157 8.77 -7.68 -5.62
CA ILE A 157 9.65 -6.72 -4.94
C ILE A 157 10.91 -6.51 -5.78
N GLY A 158 11.06 -5.28 -6.29
CA GLY A 158 12.18 -4.89 -7.16
C GLY A 158 12.03 -5.31 -8.63
N THR A 159 10.92 -5.96 -9.00
CA THR A 159 10.70 -6.59 -10.30
C THR A 159 9.24 -7.02 -10.46
N PRO A 160 8.70 -7.14 -11.69
CA PRO A 160 7.39 -7.77 -11.92
C PRO A 160 7.39 -9.24 -11.50
N ASN A 161 6.30 -9.71 -10.91
CA ASN A 161 6.15 -11.12 -10.57
C ASN A 161 5.59 -11.91 -11.77
N ILE A 162 6.30 -12.96 -12.21
CA ILE A 162 5.84 -13.87 -13.27
C ILE A 162 5.47 -15.27 -12.75
N LEU A 163 5.66 -15.56 -11.46
CA LEU A 163 5.12 -16.77 -10.85
C LEU A 163 3.58 -16.78 -10.91
N GLY A 164 2.94 -15.60 -10.86
CA GLY A 164 1.49 -15.43 -10.98
C GLY A 164 0.71 -15.96 -9.77
N GLY A 165 -0.62 -15.82 -9.82
CA GLY A 165 -1.52 -16.26 -8.73
C GLY A 165 -1.19 -15.61 -7.38
N SER A 166 -1.43 -16.33 -6.28
CA SER A 166 -1.07 -15.88 -4.93
C SER A 166 0.42 -16.12 -4.67
N SER A 167 1.28 -15.17 -5.05
CA SER A 167 2.73 -15.29 -4.91
C SER A 167 3.44 -13.98 -4.59
N ILE A 168 4.64 -14.13 -4.05
CA ILE A 168 5.63 -13.06 -3.90
C ILE A 168 6.94 -13.46 -4.60
N VAL A 169 7.59 -12.54 -5.30
CA VAL A 169 8.97 -12.71 -5.82
C VAL A 169 9.88 -11.60 -5.32
N LEU A 170 11.18 -11.89 -5.22
CA LEU A 170 12.16 -11.04 -4.57
C LEU A 170 13.41 -10.89 -5.44
N GLY A 171 13.69 -9.68 -5.94
CA GLY A 171 14.93 -9.36 -6.65
C GLY A 171 14.99 -9.83 -8.11
N ASP A 172 14.34 -10.95 -8.45
CA ASP A 172 14.06 -11.41 -9.81
C ASP A 172 12.57 -11.73 -9.98
N ASN A 173 12.13 -12.02 -11.21
CA ASN A 173 10.72 -12.18 -11.52
C ASN A 173 10.15 -13.58 -11.21
N ASP A 174 10.97 -14.55 -10.82
CA ASP A 174 10.59 -15.97 -10.76
C ASP A 174 11.21 -16.77 -9.58
N THR A 175 11.82 -16.10 -8.61
CA THR A 175 12.26 -16.64 -7.32
C THR A 175 11.44 -16.07 -6.18
N GLY A 176 10.84 -16.93 -5.36
CA GLY A 176 10.01 -16.50 -4.23
C GLY A 176 9.09 -17.57 -3.66
N LEU A 177 7.92 -17.15 -3.16
CA LEU A 177 6.92 -18.01 -2.53
C LEU A 177 5.62 -17.99 -3.32
N LYS A 178 4.98 -19.15 -3.49
CA LYS A 178 3.70 -19.26 -4.19
C LYS A 178 2.78 -20.27 -3.48
N GLN A 179 1.52 -19.89 -3.31
CA GLN A 179 0.48 -20.82 -2.92
C GLN A 179 -0.01 -21.58 -4.15
N ASN A 180 0.04 -22.91 -4.11
CA ASN A 180 -0.38 -23.80 -5.21
C ASN A 180 -1.60 -24.67 -4.84
N GLY A 181 -2.34 -24.25 -3.83
CA GLY A 181 -3.51 -24.93 -3.30
C GLY A 181 -3.72 -24.58 -1.84
N ASP A 182 -4.88 -24.95 -1.30
CA ASP A 182 -5.11 -24.83 0.13
C ASP A 182 -4.10 -25.68 0.92
N GLY A 183 -3.49 -25.10 1.94
CA GLY A 183 -2.42 -25.73 2.71
C GLY A 183 -1.11 -26.00 1.96
N LEU A 184 -0.94 -25.58 0.69
CA LEU A 184 0.27 -25.83 -0.11
C LEU A 184 1.05 -24.55 -0.37
N LEU A 185 2.12 -24.34 0.40
CA LEU A 185 3.05 -23.23 0.20
C LEU A 185 4.37 -23.74 -0.40
N ASP A 186 4.70 -23.22 -1.59
CA ASP A 186 5.87 -23.64 -2.35
C ASP A 186 6.93 -22.54 -2.44
N ILE A 187 8.20 -22.93 -2.35
CA ILE A 187 9.36 -22.09 -2.65
C ILE A 187 9.78 -22.35 -4.09
N TYR A 188 9.96 -21.27 -4.84
CA TYR A 188 10.47 -21.25 -6.21
C TYR A 188 11.83 -20.58 -6.29
N ALA A 189 12.72 -21.10 -7.13
CA ALA A 189 13.95 -20.45 -7.53
C ALA A 189 14.09 -20.56 -9.06
N ASN A 190 14.24 -19.42 -9.73
CA ASN A 190 14.36 -19.32 -11.19
C ASN A 190 13.26 -20.14 -11.91
N GLY A 191 12.01 -19.94 -11.49
CA GLY A 191 10.83 -20.59 -12.07
C GLY A 191 10.62 -22.05 -11.68
N VAL A 192 11.51 -22.64 -10.87
CA VAL A 192 11.45 -24.06 -10.48
C VAL A 192 11.05 -24.20 -9.02
N GLN A 193 10.05 -25.04 -8.73
CA GLN A 193 9.71 -25.42 -7.35
C GLN A 193 10.86 -26.21 -6.71
N VAL A 194 11.38 -25.74 -5.59
CA VAL A 194 12.50 -26.37 -4.87
C VAL A 194 12.10 -26.98 -3.53
N PHE A 195 11.04 -26.47 -2.91
CA PHE A 195 10.57 -26.94 -1.60
C PHE A 195 9.07 -26.72 -1.44
N ARG A 196 8.40 -27.60 -0.68
CA ARG A 196 6.98 -27.50 -0.33
C ARG A 196 6.77 -27.63 1.17
N PHE A 197 5.97 -26.71 1.73
CA PHE A 197 5.34 -26.83 3.04
C PHE A 197 3.89 -27.27 2.85
N GLN A 198 3.50 -28.32 3.56
CA GLN A 198 2.13 -28.83 3.59
C GLN A 198 1.83 -29.40 4.98
N ASN A 199 0.55 -29.66 5.28
CA ASN A 199 0.10 -29.99 6.63
C ASN A 199 0.86 -31.15 7.30
N ASP A 200 1.17 -32.20 6.54
CA ASP A 200 1.71 -33.44 7.10
C ASP A 200 3.23 -33.56 6.97
N THR A 201 3.83 -32.93 5.95
CA THR A 201 5.24 -33.13 5.62
C THR A 201 5.88 -31.87 5.09
N LEU A 202 7.20 -31.81 5.21
CA LEU A 202 8.03 -30.90 4.42
C LEU A 202 8.65 -31.69 3.28
N GLU A 203 8.46 -31.25 2.04
CA GLU A 203 8.96 -31.97 0.87
C GLU A 203 9.99 -31.14 0.13
N SER A 204 11.25 -31.56 0.20
CA SER A 204 12.30 -31.00 -0.65
C SER A 204 12.25 -31.66 -2.03
N LYS A 205 12.19 -30.84 -3.09
CA LYS A 205 12.28 -31.30 -4.49
C LYS A 205 13.72 -31.38 -4.99
N LYS A 206 14.68 -31.02 -4.13
CA LYS A 206 16.13 -30.99 -4.39
C LYS A 206 16.87 -31.64 -3.21
N SER A 207 18.14 -31.99 -3.40
CA SER A 207 18.99 -32.45 -2.29
C SER A 207 19.11 -31.35 -1.22
N ILE A 208 19.08 -31.74 0.05
CA ILE A 208 19.29 -30.82 1.16
C ILE A 208 20.76 -30.91 1.58
N ASN A 209 21.50 -29.82 1.39
CA ASN A 209 22.86 -29.69 1.91
C ASN A 209 22.81 -29.07 3.30
N VAL A 210 23.28 -29.81 4.31
CA VAL A 210 23.31 -29.36 5.71
C VAL A 210 24.77 -29.18 6.12
N THR A 211 25.15 -27.98 6.55
CA THR A 211 26.52 -27.68 7.00
C THR A 211 26.85 -28.29 8.36
N GLY A 212 25.83 -28.53 9.18
CA GLY A 212 25.93 -29.15 10.49
C GLY A 212 25.19 -30.49 10.58
N ARG A 213 24.71 -30.81 11.78
CA ARG A 213 23.97 -32.05 12.05
C ARG A 213 22.49 -31.90 11.71
N LEU A 214 21.94 -32.85 10.96
CA LEU A 214 20.50 -33.08 10.88
C LEU A 214 20.06 -34.01 12.02
N THR A 215 19.13 -33.55 12.86
CA THR A 215 18.58 -34.35 13.96
C THR A 215 17.16 -34.75 13.61
N ALA A 216 16.92 -36.04 13.39
CA ALA A 216 15.60 -36.55 13.09
C ALA A 216 14.78 -36.71 14.37
N THR A 217 13.46 -36.57 14.28
CA THR A 217 12.54 -36.89 15.39
C THR A 217 12.36 -38.39 15.57
N ASP A 218 12.62 -39.16 14.52
CA ASP A 218 12.60 -40.62 14.50
C ASP A 218 13.75 -41.11 13.61
N TYR A 219 14.54 -42.05 14.14
CA TYR A 219 15.66 -42.68 13.44
C TYR A 219 15.31 -44.06 12.88
N GLY A 220 14.06 -44.54 12.97
CA GLY A 220 13.69 -45.90 12.57
C GLY A 220 14.09 -46.29 11.14
N ASN A 221 14.03 -45.35 10.19
CA ASN A 221 14.48 -45.57 8.81
C ASN A 221 16.01 -45.51 8.62
N PHE A 222 16.77 -45.02 9.60
CA PHE A 222 18.23 -45.06 9.65
C PHE A 222 18.70 -46.31 10.39
N ASP A 223 18.15 -46.57 11.57
CA ASP A 223 18.54 -47.64 12.49
C ASP A 223 18.27 -49.04 11.92
N SER A 224 17.30 -49.16 11.00
CA SER A 224 17.03 -50.40 10.27
C SER A 224 18.06 -50.74 9.18
N ARG A 225 19.00 -49.83 8.87
CA ARG A 225 19.95 -49.99 7.75
C ARG A 225 21.37 -50.35 8.15
N TYR A 226 21.74 -50.14 9.41
CA TYR A 226 23.12 -50.30 9.87
C TYR A 226 23.20 -51.20 11.11
N VAL A 227 24.35 -51.86 11.29
CA VAL A 227 24.63 -52.59 12.53
C VAL A 227 24.93 -51.57 13.64
N GLN A 228 24.17 -51.67 14.71
CA GLN A 228 24.26 -50.80 15.87
C GLN A 228 25.23 -51.35 16.92
N ASP A 229 25.35 -52.68 17.02
CA ASP A 229 26.22 -53.35 17.99
C ASP A 229 26.51 -54.82 17.60
N PHE A 230 27.55 -55.41 18.22
CA PHE A 230 27.92 -56.83 18.13
C PHE A 230 28.12 -57.44 19.52
N ARG A 231 27.68 -58.69 19.70
CA ARG A 231 27.93 -59.43 20.95
C ARG A 231 28.09 -60.93 20.73
N LEU A 232 28.59 -61.59 21.76
CA LEU A 232 28.43 -63.04 21.92
C LEU A 232 27.14 -63.30 22.72
N GLY A 233 26.27 -64.16 22.19
CA GLY A 233 25.02 -64.55 22.84
C GLY A 233 25.24 -65.49 24.03
N SER A 234 24.19 -66.23 24.38
CA SER A 234 24.22 -67.15 25.51
C SER A 234 25.32 -68.22 25.38
N TYR A 235 25.93 -68.55 26.51
CA TYR A 235 26.94 -69.61 26.62
C TYR A 235 26.29 -70.98 26.50
N GLU A 236 26.88 -71.84 25.66
CA GLU A 236 26.57 -73.26 25.57
C GLU A 236 27.82 -74.07 25.96
N SER A 237 27.66 -75.06 26.82
CA SER A 237 28.73 -75.99 27.21
C SER A 237 28.50 -77.39 26.65
N GLY A 238 29.57 -78.05 26.22
CA GLY A 238 29.57 -79.45 25.79
C GLY A 238 30.81 -80.19 26.30
N GLN A 239 30.67 -81.48 26.59
CA GLN A 239 31.79 -82.32 27.01
C GLN A 239 32.70 -82.64 25.81
N ALA A 240 34.02 -82.48 25.99
CA ALA A 240 35.04 -82.79 24.99
C ALA A 240 35.62 -84.19 25.15
N TRP A 241 36.07 -84.56 26.35
CA TRP A 241 36.60 -85.90 26.61
C TRP A 241 35.49 -86.96 26.63
N MET A 242 35.62 -88.00 25.79
CA MET A 242 34.59 -89.03 25.58
C MET A 242 33.16 -88.48 25.32
N GLY A 243 33.05 -87.22 24.89
CA GLY A 243 31.79 -86.51 24.65
C GLY A 243 31.62 -86.12 23.18
N PRO A 244 30.42 -85.66 22.78
CA PRO A 244 30.13 -85.32 21.39
C PRO A 244 30.81 -84.02 20.92
N GLY A 245 31.35 -83.20 21.83
CA GLY A 245 31.90 -81.88 21.50
C GLY A 245 30.87 -80.97 20.82
N PHE A 246 31.35 -80.09 19.95
CA PHE A 246 30.50 -79.27 19.08
C PHE A 246 30.86 -79.50 17.62
N SER A 247 29.87 -79.78 16.78
CA SER A 247 30.02 -79.72 15.33
C SER A 247 30.04 -78.27 14.85
N ASP A 248 30.55 -78.05 13.65
CA ASP A 248 30.43 -76.75 12.99
C ASP A 248 28.95 -76.33 12.93
N THR A 249 28.67 -75.16 13.47
CA THR A 249 27.32 -74.58 13.56
C THR A 249 27.46 -73.13 13.11
N PRO A 250 26.82 -72.73 11.99
CA PRO A 250 26.95 -71.37 11.47
C PRO A 250 26.69 -70.30 12.53
N GLY A 251 27.58 -69.32 12.61
CA GLY A 251 27.51 -68.24 13.57
C GLY A 251 28.03 -68.55 14.97
N TYR A 252 28.43 -69.78 15.28
CA TYR A 252 28.97 -70.12 16.61
C TYR A 252 30.51 -70.11 16.62
N VAL A 253 31.06 -69.67 17.76
CA VAL A 253 32.49 -69.68 18.02
C VAL A 253 32.77 -70.32 19.39
N LEU A 254 33.87 -71.06 19.50
CA LEU A 254 34.37 -71.56 20.78
C LEU A 254 34.87 -70.39 21.63
N THR A 255 34.45 -70.34 22.89
CA THR A 255 34.77 -69.27 23.85
C THR A 255 35.40 -69.77 25.14
N ALA A 256 35.45 -71.08 25.37
CA ALA A 256 36.13 -71.66 26.52
C ALA A 256 36.61 -73.09 26.23
N ALA A 257 37.72 -73.46 26.85
CA ALA A 257 38.15 -74.84 27.02
C ALA A 257 38.48 -75.03 28.51
N THR A 258 37.93 -76.07 29.13
CA THR A 258 38.04 -76.30 30.57
C THR A 258 38.59 -77.68 30.83
N ASN A 259 39.57 -77.76 31.72
CA ASN A 259 40.06 -78.98 32.33
C ASN A 259 39.89 -78.82 33.85
N GLY A 260 38.96 -79.58 34.43
CA GLY A 260 38.58 -79.46 35.84
C GLY A 260 39.40 -80.35 36.77
N ASN A 261 40.00 -81.43 36.26
CA ASN A 261 40.81 -82.35 37.05
C ASN A 261 42.33 -82.07 36.95
N GLY A 262 42.74 -81.17 36.04
CA GLY A 262 44.11 -80.74 35.84
C GLY A 262 45.00 -81.75 35.12
N ASP A 263 44.44 -82.75 34.42
CA ASP A 263 45.20 -83.75 33.67
C ASP A 263 45.67 -83.23 32.28
N GLU A 264 46.13 -84.11 31.38
CA GLU A 264 46.59 -83.71 30.04
C GLU A 264 45.44 -83.48 29.02
N LEU A 265 44.18 -83.66 29.41
CA LEU A 265 43.02 -83.70 28.50
C LEU A 265 42.06 -82.54 28.75
N ILE A 266 41.27 -82.16 27.73
CA ILE A 266 40.24 -81.12 27.85
C ILE A 266 38.91 -81.80 28.18
N ASP A 267 38.31 -81.48 29.32
CA ASP A 267 37.04 -82.04 29.77
C ASP A 267 35.84 -81.40 29.06
N GLY A 268 35.88 -80.07 28.89
CA GLY A 268 34.73 -79.27 28.45
C GLY A 268 35.09 -78.18 27.45
N LEU A 269 34.14 -77.91 26.56
CA LEU A 269 34.16 -76.80 25.60
C LEU A 269 32.97 -75.89 25.87
N GLY A 270 33.21 -74.59 25.71
CA GLY A 270 32.18 -73.58 25.70
C GLY A 270 32.10 -72.90 24.35
N ARG A 271 30.90 -72.61 23.86
CA ARG A 271 30.68 -71.82 22.64
C ARG A 271 29.59 -70.76 22.85
N ARG A 272 29.56 -69.77 21.98
CA ARG A 272 28.49 -68.75 21.91
C ARG A 272 28.16 -68.42 20.47
N PRO A 273 26.90 -68.06 20.15
CA PRO A 273 26.59 -67.49 18.85
C PRO A 273 27.09 -66.05 18.77
N MET A 274 27.69 -65.66 17.67
CA MET A 274 27.94 -64.27 17.32
C MET A 274 26.62 -63.63 16.89
N GLN A 275 26.31 -62.47 17.46
CA GLN A 275 25.09 -61.73 17.20
C GLN A 275 25.38 -60.29 16.79
N LYS A 276 24.52 -59.72 15.94
CA LYS A 276 24.52 -58.31 15.54
C LYS A 276 23.17 -57.65 15.82
N LEU A 277 23.17 -56.38 16.22
CA LEU A 277 21.98 -55.58 16.46
C LEU A 277 21.66 -54.72 15.24
N ILE A 278 20.44 -54.84 14.69
CA ILE A 278 19.94 -53.99 13.60
C ILE A 278 18.47 -53.68 13.90
N GLY A 279 18.06 -52.40 13.82
CA GLY A 279 16.67 -51.99 14.05
C GLY A 279 16.12 -52.44 15.41
N ASN A 280 16.95 -52.37 16.46
CA ASN A 280 16.60 -52.82 17.82
C ASN A 280 16.33 -54.34 17.97
N GLN A 281 16.77 -55.16 17.00
CA GLN A 281 16.65 -56.63 17.05
C GLN A 281 18.02 -57.31 16.92
N TRP A 282 18.28 -58.31 17.77
CA TRP A 282 19.49 -59.14 17.69
C TRP A 282 19.31 -60.29 16.70
N TYR A 283 20.27 -60.45 15.80
CA TYR A 283 20.32 -61.52 14.80
C TYR A 283 21.58 -62.37 15.01
N ASN A 284 21.44 -63.70 14.93
CA ASN A 284 22.61 -64.57 14.81
C ASN A 284 23.29 -64.32 13.45
N VAL A 285 24.62 -64.23 13.48
CA VAL A 285 25.43 -64.14 12.26
C VAL A 285 25.47 -65.51 11.57
N THR A 286 25.64 -65.54 10.26
CA THR A 286 25.85 -66.78 9.51
C THR A 286 27.33 -66.98 9.20
N SER A 287 27.78 -68.23 9.15
CA SER A 287 29.07 -68.62 8.55
C SER A 287 28.84 -69.03 7.09
N VAL A 288 29.83 -68.83 6.22
CA VAL A 288 29.81 -69.22 4.79
C VAL A 288 31.03 -70.06 4.44
#